data_AF-A0A0F9I4K9-F1
#
_entry.id   AF-A0A0F9I4K9-F1
#
_cell.length_a   1.000
_cell.length_b   1.000
_cell.length_c   1.000
_cell.angle_alpha   90.00
_cell.angle_beta   90.00
_cell.angle_gamma   90.00
#
_symmetry.space_group_name_H-M   'P 1'
#
loop_
_entity.id
_entity.type
_entity.pdbx_description
1 polymer ?
#
loop_
_entity_poly.entity_id
_entity_poly.type
_entity_poly.pdbx_seq_one_letter_code
_entity_poly.pdbx_strand_id
1 'polypeptide(L)' 'MPAGFDKCAREGGRVRTKKVGKNKFMHICWDKAGKSHAGEVKTKKAK' A
#
# COMPACT_ATOMS: atom_id res chain seq x y z
N MET A 1 6.69 7.47 1.49
CA MET A 1 5.91 6.29 1.96
C MET A 1 5.78 6.37 3.47
N PRO A 2 4.59 6.11 4.03
CA PRO A 2 4.39 6.15 5.48
C PRO A 2 5.25 5.09 6.18
N ALA A 3 5.80 5.43 7.34
CA ALA A 3 6.77 4.59 8.07
C ALA A 3 6.23 3.18 8.37
N GLY A 4 4.93 3.04 8.67
CA GLY A 4 4.29 1.74 8.89
C GLY A 4 4.25 0.85 7.64
N PHE A 5 4.07 1.45 6.46
CA PHE A 5 4.09 0.70 5.20
C PHE A 5 5.52 0.25 4.85
N ASP A 6 6.50 1.15 4.99
CA ASP A 6 7.91 0.83 4.72
C ASP A 6 8.41 -0.30 5.62
N LYS A 7 8.10 -0.22 6.91
CA LYS A 7 8.44 -1.26 7.88
C LYS A 7 7.81 -2.61 7.52
N CYS A 8 6.50 -2.63 7.24
CA CYS A 8 5.81 -3.84 6.80
C CYS A 8 6.41 -4.44 5.52
N ALA A 9 6.72 -3.61 4.52
CA ALA A 9 7.32 -4.06 3.28
C ALA A 9 8.73 -4.65 3.51
N ARG A 10 9.53 -4.03 4.40
CA ARG A 10 10.88 -4.49 4.75
C ARG A 10 10.89 -5.77 5.58
N GLU A 11 9.89 -5.98 6.44
CA GLU A 11 9.73 -7.21 7.23
C GLU A 11 9.21 -8.40 6.39
N GLY A 12 8.99 -8.19 5.08
CA GLY A 12 8.51 -9.22 4.16
C GLY A 12 6.99 -9.38 4.18
N GLY A 13 6.27 -8.33 4.56
CA GLY A 13 4.81 -8.25 4.45
C GLY A 13 4.34 -8.26 3.00
N ARG A 14 3.11 -8.70 2.78
CA ARG A 14 2.51 -8.83 1.46
C ARG A 14 1.94 -7.50 0.99
N VAL A 15 2.63 -6.85 0.06
CA VAL A 15 2.15 -5.61 -0.57
C VAL A 15 1.12 -5.93 -1.65
N ARG A 16 -0.08 -5.35 -1.54
CA ARG A 16 -1.13 -5.39 -2.56
C ARG A 16 -1.52 -4.00 -3.00
N THR A 17 -1.74 -3.84 -4.30
CA THR A 17 -2.28 -2.61 -4.86
C THR A 17 -3.81 -2.67 -4.87
N LYS A 18 -4.46 -1.76 -4.15
CA LYS A 18 -5.91 -1.60 -4.14
C LYS A 18 -6.28 -0.36 -4.94
N LYS A 19 -7.21 -0.49 -5.90
CA LYS A 19 -7.83 0.67 -6.56
C LYS A 19 -8.80 1.30 -5.56
N VAL A 20 -8.62 2.58 -5.28
CA VAL A 20 -9.46 3.36 -4.35
C VAL A 20 -10.32 4.40 -5.10
N GLY A 21 -10.26 4.41 -6.43
CA GLY A 21 -11.10 5.23 -7.28
C GLY A 21 -10.73 5.09 -8.76
N LYS A 22 -11.46 5.81 -9.62
CA LYS A 22 -11.35 5.73 -11.09
C LYS A 22 -9.91 5.87 -11.60
N ASN A 23 -9.15 6.81 -11.01
CA ASN A 23 -7.73 7.05 -11.31
C ASN A 23 -6.85 7.01 -10.06
N LYS A 24 -7.30 6.39 -8.96
CA LYS A 24 -6.54 6.35 -7.70
C LYS A 24 -6.25 4.92 -7.29
N PHE A 25 -5.00 4.65 -6.93
CA PHE A 25 -4.56 3.38 -6.38
C PHE A 25 -3.77 3.63 -5.10
N MET A 26 -3.75 2.63 -4.26
CA MET A 26 -3.12 2.66 -2.96
C MET A 26 -2.37 1.34 -2.81
N HIS A 27 -1.15 1.40 -2.27
CA HIS A 27 -0.49 0.18 -1.84
C HIS A 27 -0.88 -0.10 -0.39
N ILE A 28 -1.28 -1.32 -0.08
CA ILE A 28 -1.59 -1.77 1.27
C ILE A 28 -0.63 -2.91 1.55
N CYS A 29 0.18 -2.79 2.59
CA CYS A 29 1.06 -3.86 3.03
C CYS A 29 0.35 -4.66 4.12
N TRP A 30 0.41 -5.99 4.04
CA TRP A 30 -0.15 -6.89 5.04
C TRP A 30 1.00 -7.59 5.77
N ASP A 31 1.14 -7.35 7.06
CA ASP A 31 2.15 -8.04 7.86
C ASP A 31 1.80 -9.51 8.06
N LYS A 32 2.79 -10.29 8.50
CA LYS A 32 2.61 -11.70 8.88
C LYS A 32 1.63 -11.88 10.05
N ALA A 33 1.42 -10.84 10.85
CA ALA A 33 0.44 -10.80 11.93
C ALA A 33 -1.01 -10.53 11.45
N GLY A 34 -1.24 -10.33 10.15
CA GLY A 34 -2.56 -10.02 9.60
C GLY A 34 -2.99 -8.57 9.77
N LYS A 35 -2.10 -7.69 10.26
CA LYS A 35 -2.33 -6.24 10.27
C LYS A 35 -2.13 -5.68 8.87
N SER A 36 -2.88 -4.63 8.56
CA SER A 36 -2.79 -3.95 7.26
C SER A 36 -2.29 -2.53 7.45
N HIS A 37 -1.18 -2.21 6.78
CA HIS A 37 -0.58 -0.89 6.73
C HIS A 37 -0.93 -0.20 5.43
N ALA A 38 -1.66 0.90 5.56
CA ALA A 38 -2.02 1.78 4.48
C ALA A 38 -0.79 2.52 3.94
N GLY A 39 -0.45 2.29 2.68
CA GLY A 39 0.51 3.09 1.92
C GLY A 39 -0.14 4.33 1.33
N GLU A 40 0.67 5.12 0.63
CA GLU A 40 0.25 6.40 0.05
C GLU A 40 -0.73 6.20 -1.13
N VAL A 41 -1.76 7.04 -1.20
CA VAL A 41 -2.71 7.04 -2.32
C VAL A 41 -2.07 7.76 -3.50
N LYS A 42 -1.80 7.01 -4.56
CA LYS A 42 -1.27 7.52 -5.82
C LYS A 42 -2.38 7.69 -6.84
N THR A 43 -2.39 8.83 -7.51
CA THR A 43 -3.20 9.04 -8.71
C THR A 43 -2.46 8.48 -9.92
N LYS A 44 -3.08 7.57 -10.69
CA LYS A 44 -2.63 7.28 -12.05
C LYS A 44 -2.82 8.56 -12.85
N LYS A 45 -1.72 9.18 -13.29
CA LYS A 45 -1.80 10.21 -14.34
C LYS A 45 -2.39 9.54 -15.58
N ALA A 46 -3.48 10.11 -16.10
CA ALA A 46 -3.94 9.79 -17.44
C ALA A 46 -2.81 10.19 -18.40
N LYS A 47 -2.46 9.28 -19.31
CA LYS A 47 -1.45 9.51 -20.35
C LYS A 47 -2.03 10.39 -21.43
#